data_AF-A0A9E4MEK4-F1
#
_entry.id   AF-A0A9E4MEK4-F1
#
_cell.length_a   1.000
_cell.length_b   1.000
_cell.length_c   1.000
_cell.angle_alpha   90.00
_cell.angle_beta   90.00
_cell.angle_gamma   90.00
#
_symmetry.space_group_name_H-M   'P 1'
#
loop_
_entity.id
_entity.type
_entity.pdbx_description
1 polymer ?
#
loop_
_entity_poly.entity_id
_entity_poly.type
_entity_poly.pdbx_seq_one_letter_code
_entity_poly.pdbx_strand_id
1 'polypeptide(L)' 'MQKLTQAQREQWAIDGYIRVEQALSQEQVAFFDVELDRIRQLPGWEPNPDGPLGHYAWLDHAVDRDPEGFMDRRVLLHYA' A
#
# COMPACT_ATOMS: atom_id res chain seq x y z
N MET A 1 7.76 19.73 -6.98
CA MET A 1 6.54 19.17 -6.33
C MET A 1 5.36 20.04 -6.69
N GLN A 2 4.30 19.45 -7.23
CA GLN A 2 3.03 20.15 -7.40
C GLN A 2 2.37 20.37 -6.03
N LYS A 3 1.65 21.48 -5.87
CA LYS A 3 0.94 21.84 -4.62
C LYS A 3 -0.56 21.73 -4.85
N LEU A 4 -1.29 21.37 -3.79
CA LEU A 4 -2.75 21.42 -3.80
C LEU A 4 -3.25 22.83 -4.11
N THR A 5 -4.28 22.91 -4.94
CA THR A 5 -5.00 24.16 -5.22
C THR A 5 -5.73 24.65 -3.97
N GLN A 6 -6.14 25.92 -3.96
CA GLN A 6 -6.93 26.47 -2.86
C GLN A 6 -8.24 25.69 -2.66
N ALA A 7 -8.96 25.40 -3.75
CA ALA A 7 -10.19 24.62 -3.70
C ALA A 7 -9.98 23.20 -3.13
N GLN A 8 -8.88 22.52 -3.49
CA GLN A 8 -8.55 21.22 -2.91
C GLN A 8 -8.23 21.30 -1.42
N ARG A 9 -7.58 22.37 -0.96
CA ARG A 9 -7.31 22.58 0.48
C ARG A 9 -8.61 22.82 1.26
N GLU A 10 -9.53 23.59 0.69
CA GLU A 10 -10.85 23.83 1.28
C GLU A 10 -11.67 22.55 1.33
N GLN A 11 -11.69 21.76 0.25
CA GLN A 11 -12.36 20.46 0.24
C GLN A 11 -11.79 19.52 1.30
N TRP A 12 -10.47 19.45 1.43
CA TRP A 12 -9.82 18.67 2.49
C TRP A 12 -10.28 19.11 3.88
N ALA A 13 -10.37 20.42 4.12
CA ALA A 13 -10.78 20.94 5.43
C ALA A 13 -12.25 20.62 5.78
N ILE A 14 -13.11 20.48 4.77
CA ILE A 14 -14.54 20.19 4.94
C ILE A 14 -14.79 18.67 5.01
N ASP A 15 -14.24 17.92 4.06
CA ASP A 15 -14.53 16.48 3.88
C ASP A 15 -13.58 15.57 4.66
N GLY A 16 -12.41 16.08 5.05
CA GLY A 16 -11.34 15.28 5.63
C GLY A 16 -10.57 14.41 4.62
N TYR A 17 -10.91 14.49 3.32
CA TYR A 17 -10.19 13.84 2.23
C TYR A 17 -10.29 14.64 0.94
N ILE A 18 -9.42 14.33 -0.02
CA ILE A 18 -9.54 14.81 -1.40
C ILE A 18 -9.11 13.73 -2.38
N ARG A 19 -9.62 13.83 -3.61
CA ARG A 19 -9.14 13.05 -4.74
C ARG A 19 -8.21 13.91 -5.59
N VAL A 20 -6.99 13.41 -5.83
CA VAL A 20 -6.05 14.00 -6.78
C VAL A 20 -5.95 13.06 -7.96
N GLU A 21 -6.53 13.48 -9.09
CA GLU A 21 -6.42 12.72 -10.32
C GLU A 21 -5.02 12.82 -10.90
N GLN A 22 -4.52 11.71 -11.45
CA GLN A 22 -3.18 11.64 -12.08
C GLN A 22 -2.06 12.16 -11.17
N ALA A 23 -2.15 11.87 -9.87
CA ALA A 23 -1.12 12.26 -8.89
C ALA A 23 0.28 11.71 -9.24
N LEU A 24 0.33 10.60 -9.99
CA LEU A 24 1.53 10.01 -10.57
C LEU A 24 1.39 9.97 -12.09
N SER A 25 2.51 10.19 -12.80
CA SER A 25 2.59 9.92 -14.24
C SER A 25 2.54 8.41 -14.53
N GLN A 26 2.24 8.03 -15.76
CA GLN A 26 2.24 6.60 -16.16
C GLN A 26 3.60 5.94 -15.94
N GLU A 27 4.69 6.67 -16.21
CA GLU A 27 6.06 6.20 -15.98
C GLU A 27 6.35 5.98 -14.49
N GLN A 28 5.87 6.89 -13.63
CA GLN A 28 6.01 6.74 -12.18
C GLN A 28 5.20 5.55 -11.67
N VAL A 29 3.98 5.35 -12.17
CA VAL A 29 3.16 4.18 -11.84
C VAL A 29 3.91 2.90 -12.21
N ALA A 30 4.38 2.78 -13.45
CA ALA A 30 5.12 1.61 -13.91
C ALA A 30 6.39 1.35 -13.09
N PHE A 31 7.12 2.42 -12.72
CA PHE A 31 8.30 2.31 -11.86
C PHE A 31 7.96 1.76 -10.47
N PHE A 32 6.93 2.31 -9.81
CA PHE A 32 6.56 1.87 -8.46
C PHE A 32 5.96 0.47 -8.45
N ASP A 33 5.26 0.07 -9.50
CA ASP A 33 4.71 -1.28 -9.65
C ASP A 33 5.84 -2.33 -9.62
N VAL A 34 6.88 -2.11 -10.44
CA VAL A 34 8.08 -2.97 -10.45
C VAL A 34 8.83 -2.95 -9.12
N GLU A 35 8.93 -1.79 -8.45
CA GLU A 35 9.58 -1.73 -7.14
C GLU A 35 8.80 -2.47 -6.06
N LEU A 36 7.46 -2.44 -6.09
CA LEU A 36 6.64 -3.21 -5.15
C LEU A 36 6.85 -4.71 -5.33
N ASP A 37 6.91 -5.19 -6.59
CA ASP A 37 7.24 -6.58 -6.89
C ASP A 37 8.62 -6.99 -6.36
N ARG A 38 9.60 -6.11 -6.51
CA ARG A 38 10.95 -6.33 -5.99
C ARG A 38 10.95 -6.40 -4.46
N ILE A 39 10.25 -5.49 -3.79
CA ILE A 39 10.22 -5.38 -2.32
C ILE A 39 9.56 -6.59 -1.67
N ARG A 40 8.52 -7.18 -2.28
CA ARG A 40 7.85 -8.41 -1.78
C ARG A 40 8.82 -9.57 -1.54
N GLN A 41 9.96 -9.61 -2.26
CA GLN A 41 10.96 -10.67 -2.15
C GLN A 41 12.04 -10.38 -1.08
N LEU A 42 11.99 -9.22 -0.42
CA LEU A 42 13.00 -8.79 0.54
C LEU A 42 12.51 -8.97 1.98
N PRO A 43 13.44 -9.11 2.93
CA PRO A 43 13.07 -9.17 4.33
C PRO A 43 12.38 -7.88 4.80
N GLY A 44 11.36 -8.02 5.63
CA GLY A 44 10.51 -6.91 6.04
C GLY A 44 9.66 -7.21 7.27
N TRP A 45 9.06 -6.14 7.80
CA TRP A 45 8.10 -6.23 8.89
C TRP A 45 6.70 -6.48 8.33
N GLU A 46 6.25 -7.73 8.40
CA GLU A 46 5.09 -8.24 7.67
C GLU A 46 4.11 -8.94 8.62
N PRO A 47 2.81 -9.08 8.24
CA PRO A 47 1.86 -9.86 9.02
C PRO A 47 2.40 -11.27 9.27
N ASN A 48 2.45 -11.70 10.53
CA ASN A 48 3.03 -12.99 10.88
C ASN A 48 1.98 -14.09 10.66
N PRO A 49 2.17 -15.00 9.67
CA PRO A 49 1.22 -16.06 9.40
C PRO A 49 1.19 -17.13 10.50
N ASP A 50 2.30 -17.28 11.24
CA ASP A 50 2.46 -18.26 12.31
C ASP A 50 2.19 -17.67 13.71
N GLY A 51 1.89 -16.37 13.78
CA GLY A 51 1.64 -15.63 15.02
C GLY A 51 0.16 -15.48 15.34
N PRO A 52 -0.18 -14.93 16.52
CA PRO A 52 -1.56 -14.53 16.80
C PRO A 52 -2.02 -13.50 15.77
N LEU A 53 -3.30 -13.57 15.39
CA LEU A 53 -3.89 -12.67 14.40
C LEU A 53 -3.60 -11.19 14.72
N GLY A 54 -3.31 -10.41 13.67
CA GLY A 54 -2.96 -9.00 13.77
C GLY A 54 -1.55 -8.70 14.26
N HIS A 55 -0.73 -9.73 14.53
CA HIS A 55 0.68 -9.54 14.87
C HIS A 55 1.55 -9.53 13.63
N TYR A 56 2.63 -8.79 13.72
CA TYR A 56 3.65 -8.69 12.69
C TYR A 56 4.95 -9.28 13.21
N ALA A 57 5.79 -9.74 12.29
CA ALA A 57 7.12 -10.22 12.58
C ALA A 57 8.09 -9.78 11.48
N TRP A 58 9.38 -9.86 11.77
CA TRP A 58 10.40 -9.76 10.74
C TRP A 58 10.44 -11.06 9.96
N LEU A 59 10.11 -11.03 8.68
CA LEU A 59 10.13 -12.18 7.77
C LEU A 59 11.21 -11.98 6.71
N ASP A 60 11.66 -13.07 6.10
CA ASP A 60 12.65 -13.03 5.01
C ASP A 60 12.05 -12.54 3.68
N HIS A 61 10.73 -12.55 3.56
CA HIS A 61 9.95 -12.01 2.44
C HIS A 61 8.50 -11.76 2.87
N ALA A 62 7.72 -11.05 2.04
CA ALA A 62 6.28 -10.89 2.24
C ALA A 62 5.55 -12.23 2.19
N VAL A 63 4.43 -12.33 2.91
CA VAL A 63 3.58 -13.54 2.92
C VAL A 63 3.02 -13.81 1.52
N ASP A 64 2.55 -12.76 0.85
CA ASP A 64 2.13 -12.82 -0.55
C ASP A 64 3.27 -12.34 -1.47
N ARG A 65 3.61 -13.19 -2.43
CA ARG A 65 4.66 -12.95 -3.42
C ARG A 65 4.11 -12.91 -4.84
N ASP A 66 2.80 -13.10 -5.02
CA ASP A 66 2.15 -13.02 -6.32
C ASP A 66 2.05 -11.55 -6.76
N PRO A 67 2.74 -11.14 -7.84
CA PRO A 67 2.64 -9.78 -8.39
C PRO A 67 1.21 -9.43 -8.80
N GLU A 68 0.46 -10.42 -9.28
CA GLU A 68 -0.94 -10.29 -9.72
C GLU A 68 -1.92 -10.55 -8.56
N GLY A 69 -1.38 -10.85 -7.38
CA GLY A 69 -2.14 -11.11 -6.16
C GLY A 69 -2.87 -9.85 -5.70
N PHE A 70 -4.19 -9.95 -5.58
CA PHE A 70 -4.94 -8.95 -4.84
C PHE A 70 -4.63 -9.15 -3.35
N MET A 71 -3.88 -8.21 -2.76
CA MET A 71 -3.62 -8.13 -1.32
C MET A 71 -4.94 -7.89 -0.58
N ASP A 72 -5.79 -8.92 -0.47
CA ASP A 72 -7.02 -8.82 0.29
C ASP A 72 -6.62 -8.74 1.76
N ARG A 73 -6.78 -7.55 2.33
CA ARG A 73 -6.63 -7.30 3.76
C ARG A 73 -7.43 -8.30 4.63
N ARG A 74 -8.47 -8.94 4.10
CA ARG A 74 -9.26 -10.00 4.78
C ARG A 74 -8.54 -11.35 4.84
N VAL A 75 -7.55 -11.58 3.98
CA VAL A 75 -6.66 -12.75 4.02
C VAL A 75 -5.49 -12.49 4.98
N LEU A 76 -5.00 -11.25 5.04
CA LEU A 76 -3.95 -10.84 5.99
C LEU A 76 -4.47 -10.64 7.43
N LEU A 77 -5.75 -10.31 7.58
CA LEU A 77 -6.42 -10.12 8.85
C LEU A 77 -7.72 -10.93 8.81
N HIS A 78 -7.66 -12.20 9.23
CA HIS A 78 -8.85 -12.97 9.53
C HIS A 78 -9.56 -12.35 10.75
N TYR A 79 -10.38 -11.34 10.51
CA TYR A 79 -11.36 -10.91 11.50
C TYR A 79 -12.48 -11.96 11.50
N ALA A 80 -12.43 -12.87 12.47
CA ALA A 80 -13.55 -13.73 12.85
C ALA A 80 -14.63 -12.90 13.56
#